data_AF-A0A4Q5X0H4-F1
#
_entry.id   AF-A0A4Q5X0H4-F1
#
_cell.length_a   1.000
_cell.length_b   1.000
_cell.length_c   1.000
_cell.angle_alpha   90.00
_cell.angle_beta   90.00
_cell.angle_gamma   90.00
#
_symmetry.space_group_name_H-M   'P 1'
#
loop_
_entity.id
_entity.type
_entity.pdbx_description
1 polymer ?
#
loop_
_entity_poly.entity_id
_entity_poly.type
_entity_poly.pdbx_seq_one_letter_code
_entity_poly.pdbx_strand_id
1 'polypeptide(L)'
;MAEKTETRDGTLTTYLGDVQALVSHGLQALERQTESLRKVSHKDALPAVVHGQRLLQRQEAALRARLESFGGSPTAPVKDVVAAVAGVAAGLIDAVRPSETVKSLRDDAAFFSGLGIAYLLLYTTASGLADADTAALAQEGYEDAARMVMHLDGILPKITIEELREGNLDVTDATERVKAMVTKAWDRAQPLGV
;
A
#
# COMPACT_ATOMS: atom_id res chain seq x y z
N MET A 1 34.02 19.99 0.71
CA MET A 1 32.57 19.82 0.95
C MET A 1 32.41 19.44 2.41
N ALA A 2 31.71 20.23 3.21
CA ALA A 2 31.40 19.84 4.59
C ALA A 2 30.32 18.76 4.56
N GLU A 3 30.58 17.64 5.21
CA GLU A 3 29.61 16.56 5.42
C GLU A 3 28.48 17.12 6.28
N LYS A 4 27.27 17.22 5.71
CA LYS A 4 26.09 17.72 6.43
C LYS A 4 25.71 16.63 7.44
N THR A 5 26.04 16.83 8.72
CA THR A 5 25.64 15.90 9.79
C THR A 5 24.11 15.82 9.82
N GLU A 6 23.56 14.63 9.58
CA GLU A 6 22.13 14.39 9.73
C GLU A 6 21.69 14.63 11.18
N THR A 7 20.59 15.35 11.36
CA THR A 7 19.95 15.52 12.66
C THR A 7 18.84 14.48 12.81
N ARG A 8 18.55 14.08 14.05
CA ARG A 8 17.43 13.18 14.38
C ARG A 8 16.14 13.59 13.68
N ASP A 9 15.74 14.85 13.83
CA ASP A 9 14.49 15.37 13.29
C ASP A 9 14.54 15.48 11.76
N GLY A 10 15.72 15.76 11.19
CA GLY A 10 15.95 15.73 9.74
C GLY A 10 15.74 14.33 9.16
N THR A 11 16.36 13.31 9.75
CA THR A 11 16.18 11.91 9.34
C THR A 11 14.72 11.48 9.46
N LEU A 12 14.04 11.77 10.58
CA LEU A 12 12.62 11.42 10.77
C LEU A 12 11.72 12.11 9.75
N THR A 13 11.95 13.40 9.48
CA THR A 13 11.18 14.17 8.49
C THR A 13 11.34 13.59 7.09
N THR A 14 12.54 13.14 6.71
CA THR A 14 12.79 12.49 5.42
C THR A 14 11.97 11.20 5.27
N TYR A 15 12.07 10.28 6.22
CA TYR A 15 11.33 9.01 6.15
C TYR A 15 9.80 9.21 6.22
N LEU A 16 9.32 10.13 7.07
CA LEU A 16 7.89 10.48 7.14
C LEU A 16 7.39 11.06 5.81
N GLY A 17 8.18 11.95 5.20
CA GLY A 17 7.86 12.50 3.90
C GLY A 17 7.79 11.43 2.81
N ASP A 18 8.75 10.50 2.79
CA ASP A 18 8.81 9.46 1.75
C ASP A 18 7.55 8.57 1.80
N VAL A 19 7.15 8.19 3.02
CA VAL A 19 5.91 7.44 3.24
C VAL A 19 4.68 8.28 2.88
N GLN A 20 4.64 9.56 3.25
CA GLN A 20 3.53 10.46 2.91
C GLN A 20 3.36 10.60 1.39
N ALA A 21 4.46 10.77 0.64
CA ALA A 21 4.44 10.84 -0.81
C ALA A 21 3.89 9.53 -1.40
N LEU A 22 4.35 8.37 -0.91
CA LEU A 22 3.86 7.07 -1.36
C LEU A 22 2.36 6.88 -1.10
N VAL A 23 1.88 7.25 0.10
CA VAL A 23 0.46 7.20 0.46
C VAL A 23 -0.38 8.11 -0.44
N SER A 24 0.08 9.34 -0.69
CA SER A 24 -0.63 10.31 -1.54
C SER A 24 -0.74 9.81 -2.98
N HIS A 25 0.35 9.28 -3.55
CA HIS A 25 0.33 8.68 -4.89
C HIS A 25 -0.59 7.45 -4.98
N GLY A 26 -0.55 6.57 -3.97
CA GLY A 26 -1.46 5.43 -3.87
C GLY A 26 -2.92 5.85 -3.82
N LEU A 27 -3.26 6.85 -3.00
CA LEU A 27 -4.62 7.36 -2.88
C LEU A 27 -5.16 7.86 -4.24
N GLN A 28 -4.38 8.68 -4.95
CA GLN A 28 -4.75 9.16 -6.29
C GLN A 28 -4.96 8.02 -7.29
N ALA A 29 -4.17 6.96 -7.21
CA ALA A 29 -4.32 5.79 -8.07
C ALA A 29 -5.62 5.03 -7.79
N LEU A 30 -5.89 4.72 -6.51
CA LEU A 30 -7.12 4.04 -6.11
C LEU A 30 -8.36 4.90 -6.43
N GLU A 31 -8.31 6.23 -6.29
CA GLU A 31 -9.34 7.18 -6.75
C GLU A 31 -9.70 6.98 -8.22
N ARG A 32 -8.71 7.01 -9.12
CA ARG A 32 -8.93 6.73 -10.55
C ARG A 32 -9.48 5.32 -10.78
N GLN A 33 -8.98 4.32 -10.06
CA GLN A 33 -9.39 2.93 -10.19
C GLN A 33 -10.87 2.72 -9.81
N THR A 34 -11.37 3.37 -8.75
CA THR A 34 -12.78 3.25 -8.36
C THR A 34 -13.76 3.72 -9.42
N GLU A 35 -13.41 4.74 -10.21
CA GLU A 35 -14.24 5.19 -11.33
C GLU A 35 -14.35 4.14 -12.44
N SER A 36 -13.25 3.44 -12.72
CA SER A 36 -13.21 2.34 -13.67
C SER A 36 -13.98 1.12 -13.16
N LEU A 37 -13.82 0.74 -11.89
CA LEU A 37 -14.45 -0.44 -11.32
C LEU A 37 -15.98 -0.34 -11.18
N ARG A 38 -16.54 0.88 -11.12
CA ARG A 38 -18.01 1.07 -11.18
C ARG A 38 -18.63 0.55 -12.48
N LYS A 39 -17.83 0.29 -13.52
CA LYS A 39 -18.28 -0.15 -14.84
C LYS A 39 -18.12 -1.66 -15.06
N VAL A 40 -17.61 -2.42 -14.09
CA VAL A 40 -17.34 -3.87 -14.21
C VAL A 40 -18.22 -4.70 -13.27
N SER A 41 -18.36 -6.00 -13.55
CA SER A 41 -19.26 -6.95 -12.85
C SER A 41 -18.71 -7.54 -11.54
N HIS A 42 -17.41 -7.37 -11.25
CA HIS A 42 -16.74 -8.01 -10.11
C HIS A 42 -17.15 -7.38 -8.77
N LYS A 43 -18.12 -8.00 -8.11
CA LYS A 43 -18.76 -7.46 -6.89
C LYS A 43 -17.80 -7.22 -5.72
N ASP A 44 -16.69 -7.96 -5.67
CA ASP A 44 -15.73 -7.88 -4.56
C ASP A 44 -14.60 -6.86 -4.83
N ALA A 45 -14.37 -6.47 -6.08
CA ALA A 45 -13.28 -5.57 -6.47
C ALA A 45 -13.48 -4.14 -5.94
N LEU A 46 -14.63 -3.54 -6.25
CA LEU A 46 -14.91 -2.15 -5.84
C LEU A 46 -14.88 -1.97 -4.31
N PRO A 47 -15.51 -2.82 -3.48
CA PRO A 47 -15.41 -2.72 -2.03
C PRO A 47 -13.97 -2.77 -1.50
N ALA A 48 -13.11 -3.61 -2.09
CA ALA A 48 -11.71 -3.75 -1.68
C ALA A 48 -10.91 -2.47 -1.97
N VAL A 49 -11.04 -1.91 -3.17
CA VAL A 49 -10.37 -0.64 -3.54
C VAL A 49 -10.86 0.52 -2.69
N VAL A 50 -12.19 0.61 -2.47
CA VAL A 50 -12.76 1.65 -1.59
C VAL A 50 -12.30 1.49 -0.15
N HIS A 51 -12.07 0.26 0.32
CA HIS A 51 -11.45 0.03 1.63
C HIS A 51 -10.01 0.57 1.67
N GLY A 52 -9.19 0.24 0.66
CA GLY A 52 -7.84 0.77 0.51
C GLY A 52 -7.79 2.30 0.48
N GLN A 53 -8.68 2.96 -0.26
CA GLN A 53 -8.78 4.43 -0.28
C GLN A 53 -9.00 5.02 1.11
N ARG A 54 -9.99 4.51 1.85
CA ARG A 54 -10.29 5.03 3.18
C ARG A 54 -9.12 4.83 4.14
N LEU A 55 -8.39 3.72 3.99
CA LEU A 55 -7.17 3.45 4.76
C LEU A 55 -6.10 4.48 4.43
N LEU A 56 -5.79 4.70 3.15
CA LEU A 56 -4.79 5.68 2.73
C LEU A 56 -5.15 7.12 3.11
N GLN A 57 -6.43 7.50 3.05
CA GLN A 57 -6.90 8.82 3.52
C GLN A 57 -6.62 9.05 5.01
N ARG A 58 -6.87 8.03 5.86
CA ARG A 58 -6.56 8.12 7.29
C ARG A 58 -5.05 8.23 7.52
N GLN A 59 -4.27 7.41 6.82
CA GLN A 59 -2.81 7.42 6.92
C GLN A 59 -2.20 8.75 6.45
N GLU A 60 -2.71 9.32 5.35
CA GLU A 60 -2.25 10.62 4.84
C GLU A 60 -2.47 11.72 5.88
N ALA A 61 -3.64 11.75 6.52
CA ALA A 61 -3.95 12.72 7.57
C ALA A 61 -3.02 12.56 8.78
N ALA A 62 -2.77 11.31 9.22
CA ALA A 62 -1.88 11.03 10.35
C ALA A 62 -0.42 11.42 10.05
N LEU A 63 0.09 11.08 8.86
CA LEU A 63 1.45 11.42 8.42
C LEU A 63 1.63 12.93 8.33
N ARG A 64 0.65 13.65 7.79
CA ARG A 64 0.66 15.11 7.71
C ARG A 64 0.71 15.75 9.08
N ALA A 65 -0.17 15.31 10.01
CA ALA A 65 -0.15 15.79 11.38
C ALA A 65 1.19 15.51 12.08
N ARG A 66 1.81 14.35 11.81
CA ARG A 66 3.14 14.04 12.37
C ARG A 66 4.23 14.93 11.78
N LEU A 67 4.26 15.16 10.48
CA LEU A 67 5.21 16.07 9.83
C LEU A 67 5.07 17.51 10.34
N GLU A 68 3.84 17.99 10.55
CA GLU A 68 3.57 19.31 11.13
C GLU A 68 4.16 19.46 12.55
N SER A 69 4.17 18.37 13.34
CA SER A 69 4.75 18.39 14.69
C SER A 69 6.28 18.59 14.74
N PHE A 70 6.99 18.37 13.61
CA PHE A 70 8.42 18.69 13.46
C PHE A 70 8.67 20.15 13.02
N GLY A 71 7.63 20.99 12.96
CA GLY A 71 7.74 22.42 12.61
C GLY A 71 7.56 22.71 11.11
N GLY A 72 7.04 21.76 10.32
CA GLY A 72 6.68 21.98 8.93
C GLY A 72 5.43 22.87 8.77
N SER A 73 5.45 23.80 7.82
CA SER A 73 4.22 24.46 7.34
C SER A 73 3.52 23.53 6.33
N PRO A 74 2.18 23.37 6.35
CA PRO A 74 1.43 22.50 5.43
C PRO A 74 1.65 22.82 3.94
N THR A 75 2.25 23.97 3.63
CA THR A 75 2.48 24.51 2.29
C THR A 75 3.96 24.68 1.93
N ALA A 76 4.90 24.38 2.85
CA ALA A 76 6.32 24.42 2.53
C ALA A 76 6.67 23.17 1.69
N PRO A 77 7.21 23.32 0.47
CA PRO A 77 7.71 22.17 -0.26
C PRO A 77 8.83 21.55 0.59
N VAL A 78 8.63 20.32 1.06
CA VAL A 78 9.71 19.53 1.63
C VAL A 78 10.65 19.22 0.46
N LYS A 79 11.67 20.06 0.30
CA LYS A 79 12.41 20.20 -0.95
C LYS A 79 13.22 18.97 -1.38
N ASP A 80 13.30 17.92 -0.57
CA ASP A 80 14.24 16.81 -0.80
C ASP A 80 13.67 15.40 -0.53
N VAL A 81 12.36 15.18 -0.68
CA VAL A 81 11.72 13.86 -0.40
C VAL A 81 11.27 13.20 -1.71
N VAL A 82 12.24 12.86 -2.56
CA VAL A 82 11.97 12.24 -3.89
C VAL A 82 12.77 10.94 -4.08
N ALA A 83 13.65 10.57 -3.16
CA ALA A 83 14.62 9.51 -3.43
C ALA A 83 14.03 8.07 -3.41
N ALA A 84 12.96 7.80 -2.64
CA ALA A 84 12.47 6.43 -2.45
C ALA A 84 11.22 6.05 -3.27
N VAL A 85 10.49 7.01 -3.84
CA VAL A 85 9.14 6.79 -4.41
C VAL A 85 9.16 6.30 -5.88
N ALA A 86 10.28 6.44 -6.59
CA ALA A 86 10.33 6.25 -8.04
C ALA A 86 10.00 4.82 -8.52
N GLY A 87 10.28 3.79 -7.73
CA GLY A 87 10.07 2.39 -8.14
C GLY A 87 8.62 1.89 -8.02
N VAL A 88 7.87 2.36 -7.01
CA VAL A 88 6.52 1.85 -6.69
C VAL A 88 5.42 2.59 -7.47
N ALA A 89 5.62 3.87 -7.78
CA ALA A 89 4.65 4.68 -8.51
C ALA A 89 4.42 4.24 -9.97
N ALA A 90 5.41 3.59 -10.61
CA ALA A 90 5.34 3.19 -12.01
C ALA A 90 4.27 2.11 -12.30
N GLY A 91 3.91 1.27 -11.30
CA GLY A 91 2.90 0.21 -11.47
C GLY A 91 1.45 0.68 -11.39
N LEU A 92 1.19 1.89 -10.88
CA LEU A 92 -0.16 2.42 -10.62
C LEU A 92 -0.74 3.26 -11.78
N ILE A 93 -0.03 3.33 -12.91
CA ILE A 93 -0.39 4.21 -14.05
C ILE A 93 -1.19 3.47 -15.13
N ASP A 94 -1.28 2.14 -15.10
CA ASP A 94 -2.05 1.43 -16.12
C ASP A 94 -3.55 1.50 -15.82
N ALA A 95 -4.26 2.22 -16.69
CA ALA A 95 -5.71 2.34 -16.67
C ALA A 95 -6.35 0.94 -16.72
N VAL A 96 -7.19 0.64 -15.73
CA VAL A 96 -7.96 -0.62 -15.68
C VAL A 96 -8.82 -0.73 -16.94
N ARG A 97 -8.42 -1.60 -17.86
CA ARG A 97 -9.33 -2.10 -18.89
C ARG A 97 -10.28 -3.11 -18.24
N PRO A 98 -11.54 -3.24 -18.72
CA PRO A 98 -12.51 -4.17 -18.14
C PRO A 98 -12.02 -5.63 -18.04
N SER A 99 -11.07 -6.04 -18.89
CA SER A 99 -10.43 -7.37 -18.89
C SER A 99 -9.15 -7.44 -18.03
N GLU A 100 -8.95 -6.51 -17.09
CA GLU A 100 -7.71 -6.37 -16.31
C GLU A 100 -7.97 -6.05 -14.83
N THR A 101 -9.16 -6.35 -14.30
CA THR A 101 -9.50 -6.15 -12.89
C THR A 101 -8.57 -6.96 -11.99
N VAL A 102 -8.31 -8.23 -12.31
CA VAL A 102 -7.39 -9.08 -11.53
C VAL A 102 -5.97 -8.52 -11.52
N LYS A 103 -5.49 -7.99 -12.65
CA LYS A 103 -4.14 -7.41 -12.77
C LYS A 103 -4.06 -6.13 -11.94
N SER A 104 -5.08 -5.29 -12.01
CA SER A 104 -5.16 -4.07 -11.23
C SER A 104 -5.15 -4.37 -9.73
N LEU A 105 -5.93 -5.35 -9.25
CA LEU A 105 -5.92 -5.74 -7.83
C LEU A 105 -4.60 -6.39 -7.38
N ARG A 106 -3.91 -7.11 -8.29
CA ARG A 106 -2.54 -7.58 -8.05
C ARG A 106 -1.58 -6.39 -7.87
N ASP A 107 -1.72 -5.36 -8.69
CA ASP A 107 -0.86 -4.17 -8.61
C ASP A 107 -1.13 -3.39 -7.32
N ASP A 108 -2.38 -3.35 -6.85
CA ASP A 108 -2.71 -2.84 -5.52
C ASP A 108 -2.03 -3.65 -4.41
N ALA A 109 -2.03 -4.99 -4.50
CA ALA A 109 -1.37 -5.85 -3.51
C ALA A 109 0.15 -5.63 -3.49
N ALA A 110 0.77 -5.43 -4.65
CA ALA A 110 2.18 -5.07 -4.77
C ALA A 110 2.46 -3.68 -4.16
N PHE A 111 1.59 -2.69 -4.43
CA PHE A 111 1.67 -1.37 -3.81
C PHE A 111 1.59 -1.46 -2.28
N PHE A 112 0.59 -2.15 -1.71
CA PHE A 112 0.45 -2.29 -0.27
C PHE A 112 1.62 -3.06 0.36
N SER A 113 2.18 -4.06 -0.33
CA SER A 113 3.40 -4.73 0.11
C SER A 113 4.59 -3.76 0.19
N GLY A 114 4.77 -2.92 -0.85
CA GLY A 114 5.80 -1.87 -0.85
C GLY A 114 5.59 -0.80 0.22
N LEU A 115 4.33 -0.40 0.44
CA LEU A 115 3.95 0.53 1.51
C LEU A 115 4.24 -0.05 2.89
N GLY A 116 3.97 -1.34 3.09
CA GLY A 116 4.36 -2.06 4.31
C GLY A 116 5.87 -1.98 4.54
N ILE A 117 6.69 -2.24 3.53
CA ILE A 117 8.15 -2.10 3.66
C ILE A 117 8.55 -0.66 4.02
N ALA A 118 7.94 0.34 3.40
CA ALA A 118 8.22 1.75 3.73
C ALA A 118 7.89 2.08 5.20
N TYR A 119 6.76 1.61 5.71
CA TYR A 119 6.41 1.73 7.12
C TYR A 119 7.33 0.96 8.05
N LEU A 120 7.79 -0.25 7.66
CA LEU A 120 8.75 -1.02 8.45
C LEU A 120 10.09 -0.28 8.60
N LEU A 121 10.56 0.35 7.52
CA LEU A 121 11.77 1.18 7.56
C LEU A 121 11.56 2.40 8.48
N LEU A 122 10.43 3.10 8.35
CA LEU A 122 10.09 4.21 9.23
C LEU A 122 10.00 3.78 10.70
N TYR A 123 9.35 2.65 10.99
CA TYR A 123 9.20 2.09 12.33
C TYR A 123 10.57 1.78 12.96
N THR A 124 11.44 1.15 12.19
CA THR A 124 12.80 0.80 12.62
C THR A 124 13.61 2.07 12.92
N THR A 125 13.56 3.06 12.02
CA THR A 125 14.25 4.35 12.18
C THR A 125 13.73 5.11 13.40
N ALA A 126 12.40 5.23 13.54
CA ALA A 126 11.79 5.93 14.66
C ALA A 126 12.10 5.26 16.00
N SER A 127 12.04 3.93 16.06
CA SER A 127 12.40 3.16 17.24
C SER A 127 13.88 3.35 17.61
N GLY A 128 14.78 3.30 16.62
CA GLY A 128 16.21 3.52 16.82
C GLY A 128 16.56 4.94 17.28
N LEU A 129 15.73 5.93 16.93
CA LEU A 129 15.88 7.34 17.31
C LEU A 129 15.05 7.74 18.54
N ALA A 130 14.47 6.75 19.25
CA ALA A 130 13.63 6.95 20.42
C ALA A 130 12.46 7.93 20.18
N ASP A 131 11.85 7.87 19.00
CA ASP A 131 10.66 8.63 18.64
C ASP A 131 9.41 7.76 18.72
N ALA A 132 8.81 7.68 19.92
CA ALA A 132 7.71 6.76 20.19
C ALA A 132 6.45 7.07 19.36
N ASP A 133 6.15 8.35 19.12
CA ASP A 133 4.95 8.76 18.37
C ASP A 133 5.05 8.37 16.89
N THR A 134 6.21 8.57 16.26
CA THR A 134 6.43 8.14 14.87
C THR A 134 6.48 6.61 14.78
N ALA A 135 7.07 5.94 15.77
CA ALA A 135 7.10 4.48 15.81
C ALA A 135 5.68 3.89 15.90
N ALA A 136 4.82 4.42 16.79
CA ALA A 136 3.43 3.96 16.90
C ALA A 136 2.66 4.14 15.59
N LEU A 137 2.78 5.32 14.96
CA LEU A 137 2.16 5.61 13.66
C LEU A 137 2.66 4.67 12.56
N ALA A 138 3.97 4.38 12.53
CA ALA A 138 4.56 3.52 11.52
C ALA A 138 4.17 2.04 11.71
N GLN A 139 4.04 1.60 12.96
CA GLN A 139 3.55 0.26 13.28
C GLN A 139 2.10 0.08 12.78
N GLU A 140 1.20 1.01 13.10
CA GLU A 140 -0.19 0.96 12.62
C GLU A 140 -0.23 0.92 11.10
N GLY A 141 0.57 1.75 10.43
CA GLY A 141 0.68 1.78 8.97
C GLY A 141 1.14 0.45 8.36
N TYR A 142 2.14 -0.20 8.97
CA TYR A 142 2.63 -1.52 8.56
C TYR A 142 1.53 -2.59 8.69
N GLU A 143 0.85 -2.63 9.84
CA GLU A 143 -0.20 -3.61 10.10
C GLU A 143 -1.39 -3.44 9.14
N ASP A 144 -1.78 -2.19 8.87
CA ASP A 144 -2.82 -1.84 7.91
C ASP A 144 -2.46 -2.30 6.49
N ALA A 145 -1.23 -2.04 6.05
CA ALA A 145 -0.75 -2.48 4.75
C ALA A 145 -0.75 -4.01 4.64
N ALA A 146 -0.27 -4.72 5.67
CA ALA A 146 -0.26 -6.18 5.70
C ALA A 146 -1.68 -6.77 5.63
N ARG A 147 -2.63 -6.22 6.40
CA ARG A 147 -4.06 -6.62 6.34
C ARG A 147 -4.64 -6.42 4.94
N MET A 148 -4.28 -5.34 4.27
CA MET A 148 -4.76 -5.04 2.92
C MET A 148 -4.22 -6.04 1.89
N VAL A 149 -2.93 -6.41 1.96
CA VAL A 149 -2.35 -7.47 1.11
C VAL A 149 -3.10 -8.79 1.31
N MET A 150 -3.29 -9.22 2.56
CA MET A 150 -4.03 -10.44 2.86
C MET A 150 -5.48 -10.41 2.34
N HIS A 151 -6.15 -9.25 2.44
CA HIS A 151 -7.50 -9.08 1.92
C HIS A 151 -7.54 -9.25 0.39
N LEU A 152 -6.61 -8.60 -0.33
CA LEU A 152 -6.52 -8.69 -1.79
C LEU A 152 -6.22 -10.12 -2.25
N ASP A 153 -5.25 -10.78 -1.62
CA ASP A 153 -4.94 -12.19 -1.87
C ASP A 153 -6.15 -13.12 -1.66
N GLY A 154 -7.02 -12.80 -0.70
CA GLY A 154 -8.23 -13.57 -0.42
C GLY A 154 -9.32 -13.45 -1.48
N ILE A 155 -9.41 -12.32 -2.20
CA ILE A 155 -10.44 -12.08 -3.23
C ILE A 155 -9.96 -12.38 -4.66
N LEU A 156 -8.64 -12.28 -4.92
CA LEU A 156 -8.04 -12.51 -6.23
C LEU A 156 -8.44 -13.87 -6.88
N PRO A 157 -8.50 -15.01 -6.16
CA PRO A 157 -8.90 -16.28 -6.76
C PRO A 157 -10.29 -16.24 -7.39
N LYS A 158 -11.26 -15.61 -6.71
CA LYS A 158 -12.64 -15.51 -7.21
C LYS A 158 -12.69 -14.64 -8.47
N ILE A 159 -12.07 -13.47 -8.43
CA ILE A 159 -12.06 -12.51 -9.54
C ILE A 159 -11.33 -13.09 -10.76
N THR A 160 -10.23 -13.82 -10.55
CA THR A 160 -9.55 -14.57 -11.61
C THR A 160 -10.50 -15.54 -12.32
N ILE A 161 -11.27 -16.33 -11.56
CA ILE A 161 -12.22 -17.30 -12.13
C ILE A 161 -13.36 -16.59 -12.87
N GLU A 162 -13.86 -15.46 -12.35
CA GLU A 162 -14.86 -14.63 -13.02
C GLU A 162 -14.36 -14.10 -14.37
N GLU A 163 -13.16 -13.51 -14.42
CA GLU A 163 -12.58 -13.00 -15.67
C GLU A 163 -12.31 -14.11 -16.71
N LEU A 164 -11.83 -15.28 -16.27
CA LEU A 164 -11.61 -16.41 -17.19
C LEU A 164 -12.94 -16.87 -17.83
N ARG A 165 -14.05 -16.86 -17.07
CA ARG A 165 -15.38 -17.18 -17.58
C ARG A 165 -15.90 -16.11 -18.54
N GLU A 166 -15.64 -14.82 -18.25
CA GLU A 166 -15.94 -13.71 -19.18
C GLU A 166 -15.16 -13.84 -20.50
N GLY A 167 -13.99 -14.48 -20.46
CA GLY A 167 -13.20 -14.89 -21.64
C GLY A 167 -13.76 -16.08 -22.43
N ASN A 168 -14.94 -16.60 -22.11
CA ASN A 168 -15.56 -17.80 -22.71
C ASN A 168 -14.71 -19.07 -22.59
N LEU A 169 -13.86 -19.16 -21.57
CA LEU A 169 -13.13 -20.39 -21.26
C LEU A 169 -14.02 -21.34 -20.44
N ASP A 170 -13.85 -22.65 -20.66
CA ASP A 170 -14.46 -23.67 -19.79
C ASP A 170 -13.61 -23.80 -18.51
N VAL A 171 -14.11 -23.25 -17.40
CA VAL A 171 -13.35 -23.07 -16.16
C VAL A 171 -14.00 -23.87 -15.04
N THR A 172 -13.28 -24.86 -14.52
CA THR A 172 -13.62 -25.52 -13.25
C THR A 172 -13.47 -24.53 -12.10
N ASP A 173 -14.48 -24.44 -11.24
CA ASP A 173 -14.41 -23.56 -10.07
C ASP A 173 -13.41 -24.09 -9.03
N ALA A 174 -12.26 -23.43 -8.92
CA ALA A 174 -11.21 -23.77 -7.96
C ALA A 174 -11.13 -22.78 -6.79
N THR A 175 -12.08 -21.82 -6.69
CA THR A 175 -11.99 -20.66 -5.81
C THR A 175 -11.70 -21.03 -4.36
N GLU A 176 -12.52 -21.90 -3.76
CA GLU A 176 -12.40 -22.25 -2.34
C GLU A 176 -11.13 -23.07 -2.04
N ARG A 177 -10.73 -23.94 -2.97
CA ARG A 177 -9.47 -24.70 -2.86
C ARG A 177 -8.26 -23.77 -2.87
N VAL A 178 -8.25 -22.76 -3.74
CA VAL A 178 -7.14 -21.80 -3.83
C VAL A 178 -7.14 -20.84 -2.64
N LYS A 179 -8.30 -20.35 -2.17
CA LYS A 179 -8.39 -19.56 -0.94
C LYS A 179 -7.85 -20.30 0.28
N ALA A 180 -8.20 -21.58 0.45
CA ALA A 180 -7.67 -22.40 1.54
C ALA A 180 -6.15 -22.55 1.47
N MET A 181 -5.59 -22.64 0.25
CA MET A 181 -4.14 -22.67 0.03
C MET A 181 -3.48 -21.33 0.42
N VAL A 182 -4.07 -20.19 0.05
CA VAL A 182 -3.59 -18.85 0.42
C VAL A 182 -3.61 -18.65 1.94
N THR A 183 -4.73 -18.94 2.61
CA THR A 183 -4.82 -18.84 4.08
C THR A 183 -3.76 -19.69 4.77
N LYS A 184 -3.59 -20.94 4.33
CA LYS A 184 -2.56 -21.83 4.86
C LYS A 184 -1.14 -21.30 4.62
N ALA A 185 -0.89 -20.60 3.52
CA ALA A 185 0.42 -20.01 3.25
C ALA A 185 0.73 -18.89 4.25
N TRP A 186 -0.24 -18.01 4.53
CA TRP A 186 -0.12 -16.97 5.55
C TRP A 186 0.07 -17.55 6.96
N ASP A 187 -0.71 -18.58 7.34
CA ASP A 187 -0.58 -19.24 8.65
C ASP A 187 0.76 -19.98 8.83
N ARG A 188 1.35 -20.48 7.74
CA ARG A 188 2.62 -21.22 7.75
C ARG A 188 3.83 -20.30 7.85
N ALA A 189 3.69 -18.99 7.64
CA ALA A 189 4.81 -18.06 7.56
C ALA A 189 5.63 -18.03 8.86
N GLN A 190 6.65 -18.90 8.93
CA GLN A 190 7.77 -18.75 9.85
C GLN A 190 8.89 -18.02 9.11
N PRO A 191 9.70 -17.22 9.82
CA PRO A 191 10.93 -16.69 9.24
C PRO A 191 11.71 -17.85 8.60
N LEU A 192 12.11 -17.68 7.33
CA LEU A 192 13.13 -18.56 6.76
C LEU A 192 14.35 -18.41 7.66
N GLY A 193 14.77 -19.49 8.32
CA GLY A 193 15.76 -19.46 9.39
C GLY A 193 16.92 -18.53 9.06
N VAL A 194 17.09 -17.51 9.90
CA VAL A 194 18.17 -16.50 9.81
C VAL A 194 19.24 -16.84 10.83
#